data_AF-A0A6J7L1E2-F1
#
_entry.id   AF-A0A6J7L1E2-F1
#
_cell.length_a   1.000
_cell.length_b   1.000
_cell.length_c   1.000
_cell.angle_alpha   90.00
_cell.angle_beta   90.00
_cell.angle_gamma   90.00
#
_symmetry.space_group_name_H-M   'P 1'
#
loop_
_entity.id
_entity.type
_entity.pdbx_description
1 polymer ?
#
loop_
_entity_poly.entity_id
_entity_poly.type
_entity_poly.pdbx_seq_one_letter_code
_entity_poly.pdbx_strand_id
1 'polypeptide(L)'
;MKNRTSKIWSMALAGALALTGVTFSSNAANASTGVVCQDCDLVGADFSGQNLDGADFTNDNLQQANFQGASLIGANFTNANISLANFRGSSAVDGNFTGVRAWNTNFTYSDFNRAIFPNADVRGANFSNLSITSSDFTNAQGNQANFSHSNVWNSNFTGATLDYAQFDHDDLGVNFNQASMVGADISSSNAPGASFINVNLTYADFSDTNLQGANFDGANLSRVKFDDSTLGGAHMDNANLNGVSYAGVSSGEIIGNPVTNTYGLEFHDGYFFGPGVDLNGAELFGVDLSSANLAGADLRNGSFNNANLSLANLSDALISGSNFSGANMAGANLTRTWSVNANLTGADLHKANLSGAYLTGVTLTNANLDGANLTGLNLNGLNLSTATMRGATGSFITGTVTLPINWSISQGELTYTAPIITASAKPSVSGKARLALNVGTWQSTATVVLTINWYTCKAAVTSVKSGVPAGCKIVSGAHGNKLAVAKALKGKHLAALVTASADGAKSVSWFTKTAKPSK
;
A
#
# COMPACT_ATOMS: atom_id res chain seq x y z
N MET A 1 51.67 -53.21 -30.87
CA MET A 1 51.25 -54.39 -31.67
C MET A 1 49.88 -54.85 -31.18
N LYS A 2 48.90 -54.80 -32.09
CA LYS A 2 47.53 -55.38 -32.06
C LYS A 2 46.53 -54.91 -31.00
N ASN A 3 45.70 -53.95 -31.44
CA ASN A 3 44.24 -53.91 -31.33
C ASN A 3 43.59 -55.09 -30.60
N ARG A 4 42.95 -54.80 -29.46
CA ARG A 4 41.65 -55.41 -29.12
C ARG A 4 40.68 -54.30 -28.73
N THR A 5 40.03 -53.79 -29.77
CA THR A 5 38.67 -53.25 -29.70
C THR A 5 37.76 -54.28 -29.02
N SER A 6 37.46 -54.11 -27.74
CA SER A 6 36.30 -54.74 -27.13
C SER A 6 35.08 -53.88 -27.46
N LYS A 7 34.38 -54.30 -28.51
CA LYS A 7 32.99 -53.93 -28.77
C LYS A 7 32.18 -54.19 -27.49
N ILE A 8 31.71 -53.15 -26.83
CA ILE A 8 30.75 -53.26 -25.73
C ILE A 8 29.38 -53.41 -26.38
N TRP A 9 28.90 -54.64 -26.47
CA TRP A 9 27.50 -54.96 -26.73
C TRP A 9 26.93 -55.49 -25.42
N SER A 10 25.77 -54.94 -25.01
CA SER A 10 24.86 -55.47 -23.99
C SER A 10 25.55 -56.13 -22.78
N MET A 11 25.97 -55.35 -21.79
CA MET A 11 26.35 -55.91 -20.50
C MET A 11 25.16 -55.84 -19.54
N ALA A 12 24.38 -56.92 -19.54
CA ALA A 12 23.83 -57.42 -18.28
C ALA A 12 25.00 -58.09 -17.53
N LEU A 13 25.62 -57.38 -16.58
CA LEU A 13 26.50 -57.99 -15.60
C LEU A 13 25.90 -57.81 -14.21
N ALA A 14 25.07 -58.78 -13.82
CA ALA A 14 24.81 -59.04 -12.42
C ALA A 14 26.10 -59.58 -11.79
N GLY A 15 26.69 -58.80 -10.87
CA GLY A 15 27.80 -59.25 -10.05
C GLY A 15 28.92 -58.23 -9.96
N ALA A 16 28.86 -57.40 -8.91
CA ALA A 16 29.96 -56.71 -8.24
C ALA A 16 31.29 -56.63 -9.02
N LEU A 17 31.34 -55.78 -10.04
CA LEU A 17 32.60 -55.20 -10.49
C LEU A 17 32.54 -53.71 -10.15
N ALA A 18 33.40 -53.29 -9.22
CA ALA A 18 33.74 -51.90 -9.02
C ALA A 18 34.39 -51.39 -10.32
N LEU A 19 33.57 -50.81 -11.20
CA LEU A 19 33.99 -50.16 -12.44
C LEU A 19 34.46 -48.74 -12.10
N THR A 20 35.49 -48.65 -11.25
CA THR A 20 36.17 -47.39 -10.99
C THR A 20 36.98 -47.01 -12.25
N GLY A 21 36.61 -45.90 -12.90
CA GLY A 21 37.35 -45.35 -14.04
C GLY A 21 36.94 -45.83 -15.44
N VAL A 22 35.67 -46.21 -15.66
CA VAL A 22 35.18 -46.45 -17.04
C VAL A 22 34.93 -45.12 -17.74
N THR A 23 35.74 -44.80 -18.74
CA THR A 23 35.46 -43.73 -19.72
C THR A 23 34.69 -44.33 -20.89
N PHE A 24 33.46 -43.89 -21.13
CA PHE A 24 32.72 -44.23 -22.34
C PHE A 24 33.27 -43.38 -23.51
N SER A 25 33.95 -43.98 -24.48
CA SER A 25 34.56 -43.23 -25.57
C SER A 25 33.51 -42.58 -26.46
N SER A 26 33.70 -41.30 -26.78
CA SER A 26 32.80 -40.34 -27.44
C SER A 26 32.39 -40.62 -28.91
N ASN A 27 32.26 -41.88 -29.33
CA ASN A 27 31.94 -42.22 -30.73
C ASN A 27 30.88 -43.33 -30.90
N ALA A 28 30.15 -43.70 -29.85
CA ALA A 28 29.02 -44.62 -30.00
C ALA A 28 27.76 -43.85 -30.39
N ALA A 29 27.65 -43.47 -31.66
CA ALA A 29 26.45 -42.89 -32.27
C ALA A 29 25.24 -43.86 -32.34
N ASN A 30 25.16 -44.86 -31.45
CA ASN A 30 24.10 -45.86 -31.33
C ASN A 30 24.21 -46.61 -29.99
N ALA A 31 24.38 -45.93 -28.86
CA ALA A 31 23.97 -46.50 -27.57
C ALA A 31 22.45 -46.32 -27.44
N SER A 32 21.71 -46.96 -28.34
CA SER A 32 20.26 -47.11 -28.19
C SER A 32 20.01 -47.83 -26.87
N THR A 33 19.37 -47.15 -25.92
CA THR A 33 18.60 -47.72 -24.81
C THR A 33 19.31 -48.77 -23.94
N GLY A 34 19.64 -48.41 -22.69
CA GLY A 34 19.84 -49.42 -21.65
C GLY A 34 21.26 -49.56 -21.09
N VAL A 35 21.87 -48.47 -20.64
CA VAL A 35 22.78 -48.61 -19.49
C VAL A 35 21.91 -49.05 -18.33
N VAL A 36 21.96 -50.33 -17.98
CA VAL A 36 21.31 -50.90 -16.80
C VAL A 36 22.42 -51.33 -15.86
N CYS A 37 22.67 -50.52 -14.84
CA CYS A 37 23.48 -50.89 -13.70
C CYS A 37 22.57 -50.66 -12.49
N GLN A 38 22.26 -51.73 -11.77
CA GLN A 38 21.45 -51.64 -10.55
C GLN A 38 22.33 -52.15 -9.41
N ASP A 39 22.32 -51.42 -8.29
CA ASP A 39 23.16 -51.71 -7.12
C ASP A 39 24.68 -51.68 -7.43
N CYS A 40 25.10 -50.91 -8.43
CA CYS A 40 26.48 -50.78 -8.87
C CYS A 40 27.25 -49.70 -8.10
N ASP A 41 28.58 -49.90 -7.97
CA ASP A 41 29.50 -48.88 -7.46
C ASP A 41 30.25 -48.22 -8.62
N LEU A 42 29.84 -46.98 -8.91
CA LEU A 42 30.24 -46.17 -10.07
C LEU A 42 30.77 -44.80 -9.63
N VAL A 43 31.38 -44.75 -8.44
CA VAL A 43 31.99 -43.52 -7.89
C VAL A 43 33.03 -42.96 -8.85
N GLY A 44 32.90 -41.67 -9.15
CA GLY A 44 33.82 -40.95 -10.04
C GLY A 44 33.76 -41.39 -11.52
N ALA A 45 32.77 -42.19 -11.92
CA ALA A 45 32.60 -42.59 -13.31
C ALA A 45 32.36 -41.38 -14.23
N ASP A 46 32.91 -41.40 -15.44
CA ASP A 46 32.79 -40.30 -16.40
C ASP A 46 31.82 -40.66 -17.53
N PHE A 47 30.67 -40.01 -17.48
CA PHE A 47 29.56 -40.08 -18.41
C PHE A 47 29.39 -38.79 -19.23
N SER A 48 30.39 -37.91 -19.24
CA SER A 48 30.27 -36.61 -19.90
C SER A 48 29.97 -36.73 -21.40
N GLY A 49 29.00 -35.93 -21.86
CA GLY A 49 28.56 -35.86 -23.26
C GLY A 49 27.90 -37.13 -23.81
N GLN A 50 27.63 -38.14 -22.97
CA GLN A 50 27.06 -39.40 -23.43
C GLN A 50 25.55 -39.30 -23.63
N ASN A 51 25.01 -40.15 -24.52
CA ASN A 51 23.57 -40.44 -24.53
C ASN A 51 23.30 -41.63 -23.61
N LEU A 52 22.52 -41.38 -22.57
CA LEU A 52 22.10 -42.29 -21.51
C LEU A 52 20.57 -42.21 -21.34
N ASP A 53 19.84 -41.93 -22.42
CA ASP A 53 18.39 -41.86 -22.40
C ASP A 53 17.80 -43.21 -21.97
N GLY A 54 16.87 -43.17 -21.00
CA GLY A 54 16.25 -44.35 -20.40
C GLY A 54 17.22 -45.26 -19.64
N ALA A 55 18.43 -44.80 -19.30
CA ALA A 55 19.35 -45.54 -18.45
C ALA A 55 18.73 -45.79 -17.06
N ASP A 56 19.04 -46.94 -16.47
CA ASP A 56 18.61 -47.32 -15.13
C ASP A 56 19.84 -47.41 -14.21
N PHE A 57 19.85 -46.54 -13.22
CA PHE A 57 20.83 -46.35 -12.15
C PHE A 57 20.21 -46.60 -10.77
N THR A 58 19.13 -47.39 -10.70
CA THR A 58 18.42 -47.65 -9.43
C THR A 58 19.39 -48.20 -8.37
N ASN A 59 19.37 -47.58 -7.18
CA ASN A 59 20.23 -47.87 -6.03
C ASN A 59 21.75 -47.74 -6.27
N ASP A 60 22.18 -47.23 -7.42
CA ASP A 60 23.60 -47.12 -7.74
C ASP A 60 24.32 -46.10 -6.86
N ASN A 61 25.60 -46.35 -6.59
CA ASN A 61 26.50 -45.41 -5.97
C ASN A 61 27.29 -44.64 -7.03
N LEU A 62 26.84 -43.41 -7.33
CA LEU A 62 27.35 -42.51 -8.38
C LEU A 62 27.99 -41.25 -7.78
N GLN A 63 28.52 -41.34 -6.57
CA GLN A 63 29.13 -40.17 -5.93
C GLN A 63 30.26 -39.63 -6.80
N GLN A 64 30.34 -38.31 -6.94
CA GLN A 64 31.37 -37.65 -7.76
C GLN A 64 31.39 -38.06 -9.24
N ALA A 65 30.38 -38.78 -9.73
CA ALA A 65 30.28 -39.12 -11.14
C ALA A 65 30.09 -37.84 -12.00
N ASN A 66 30.61 -37.87 -13.22
CA ASN A 66 30.56 -36.74 -14.14
C ASN A 66 29.54 -37.00 -15.25
N PHE A 67 28.39 -36.33 -15.19
CA PHE A 67 27.32 -36.34 -16.18
C PHE A 67 27.28 -35.04 -17.01
N GLN A 68 28.36 -34.26 -17.02
CA GLN A 68 28.38 -32.97 -17.71
C GLN A 68 27.98 -33.11 -19.18
N GLY A 69 26.95 -32.37 -19.60
CA GLY A 69 26.46 -32.38 -20.99
C GLY A 69 25.84 -33.70 -21.45
N ALA A 70 25.56 -34.65 -20.54
CA ALA A 70 24.94 -35.92 -20.90
C ALA A 70 23.44 -35.77 -21.22
N SER A 71 22.94 -36.61 -22.13
CA SER A 71 21.50 -36.82 -22.33
C SER A 71 21.05 -37.97 -21.43
N LEU A 72 20.04 -37.73 -20.61
CA LEU A 72 19.53 -38.59 -19.53
C LEU A 72 17.99 -38.61 -19.57
N ILE A 73 17.41 -38.45 -20.76
CA ILE A 73 15.96 -38.29 -20.91
C ILE A 73 15.29 -39.59 -20.45
N GLY A 74 14.36 -39.48 -19.49
CA GLY A 74 13.68 -40.63 -18.89
C GLY A 74 14.58 -41.59 -18.10
N ALA A 75 15.80 -41.19 -17.76
CA ALA A 75 16.70 -42.02 -16.94
C ALA A 75 16.18 -42.18 -15.51
N ASN A 76 16.42 -43.34 -14.90
CA ASN A 76 15.96 -43.70 -13.58
C ASN A 76 17.13 -43.71 -12.58
N PHE A 77 17.08 -42.82 -11.60
CA PHE A 77 18.02 -42.64 -10.49
C PHE A 77 17.36 -42.97 -9.13
N THR A 78 16.30 -43.78 -9.12
CA THR A 78 15.58 -44.10 -7.88
C THR A 78 16.55 -44.62 -6.80
N ASN A 79 16.55 -43.99 -5.62
CA ASN A 79 17.44 -44.26 -4.48
C ASN A 79 18.95 -44.22 -4.78
N ALA A 80 19.36 -43.74 -5.95
CA ALA A 80 20.75 -43.63 -6.30
C ALA A 80 21.46 -42.61 -5.41
N ASN A 81 22.76 -42.76 -5.25
CA ASN A 81 23.60 -41.80 -4.57
C ASN A 81 24.43 -41.01 -5.56
N ILE A 82 23.95 -39.82 -5.93
CA ILE A 82 24.61 -38.91 -6.87
C ILE A 82 25.29 -37.74 -6.16
N SER A 83 25.56 -37.85 -4.87
CA SER A 83 26.14 -36.74 -4.10
C SER A 83 27.47 -36.28 -4.67
N LEU A 84 27.69 -34.97 -4.72
CA LEU A 84 28.88 -34.35 -5.32
C LEU A 84 29.07 -34.64 -6.82
N ALA A 85 28.10 -35.25 -7.49
CA ALA A 85 28.16 -35.48 -8.93
C ALA A 85 28.01 -34.17 -9.72
N ASN A 86 28.42 -34.20 -10.98
CA ASN A 86 28.37 -33.05 -11.88
C ASN A 86 27.39 -33.31 -13.03
N PHE A 87 26.20 -32.74 -12.96
CA PHE A 87 25.18 -32.75 -14.00
C PHE A 87 25.18 -31.48 -14.84
N ARG A 88 26.22 -30.63 -14.77
CA ARG A 88 26.20 -29.33 -15.44
C ARG A 88 25.91 -29.46 -16.94
N GLY A 89 24.90 -28.73 -17.43
CA GLY A 89 24.54 -28.74 -18.85
C GLY A 89 23.91 -30.03 -19.37
N SER A 90 23.53 -30.97 -18.48
CA SER A 90 22.86 -32.21 -18.87
C SER A 90 21.38 -31.97 -19.20
N SER A 91 20.75 -32.94 -19.87
CA SER A 91 19.30 -32.98 -20.04
C SER A 91 18.75 -34.24 -19.43
N ALA A 92 17.97 -34.14 -18.35
CA ALA A 92 17.32 -35.24 -17.63
C ALA A 92 15.80 -35.06 -17.60
N VAL A 93 15.25 -34.59 -18.72
CA VAL A 93 13.81 -34.41 -18.93
C VAL A 93 13.09 -35.74 -18.68
N ASP A 94 11.96 -35.70 -17.95
CA ASP A 94 11.21 -36.88 -17.52
C ASP A 94 12.00 -37.91 -16.68
N GLY A 95 13.17 -37.52 -16.14
CA GLY A 95 14.00 -38.38 -15.30
C GLY A 95 13.39 -38.66 -13.93
N ASN A 96 13.58 -39.88 -13.41
CA ASN A 96 13.09 -40.28 -12.09
C ASN A 96 14.22 -40.25 -11.05
N PHE A 97 14.16 -39.31 -10.13
CA PHE A 97 15.08 -39.07 -9.02
C PHE A 97 14.45 -39.34 -7.65
N THR A 98 13.41 -40.19 -7.58
CA THR A 98 12.72 -40.52 -6.34
C THR A 98 13.70 -41.06 -5.29
N GLY A 99 13.73 -40.46 -4.09
CA GLY A 99 14.58 -40.90 -2.98
C GLY A 99 16.09 -40.74 -3.23
N VAL A 100 16.51 -40.03 -4.28
CA VAL A 100 17.91 -39.85 -4.63
C VAL A 100 18.66 -39.13 -3.50
N ARG A 101 19.91 -39.50 -3.24
CA ARG A 101 20.84 -38.70 -2.42
C ARG A 101 21.69 -37.84 -3.34
N ALA A 102 21.37 -36.56 -3.42
CA ALA A 102 21.96 -35.56 -4.32
C ALA A 102 22.48 -34.32 -3.56
N TRP A 103 22.85 -34.49 -2.29
CA TRP A 103 23.46 -33.42 -1.51
C TRP A 103 24.74 -32.91 -2.17
N ASN A 104 24.89 -31.58 -2.24
CA ASN A 104 25.99 -30.87 -2.90
C ASN A 104 26.25 -31.27 -4.38
N THR A 105 25.22 -31.74 -5.09
CA THR A 105 25.31 -32.07 -6.53
C THR A 105 25.16 -30.82 -7.39
N ASN A 106 25.90 -30.74 -8.49
CA ASN A 106 25.85 -29.60 -9.41
C ASN A 106 24.91 -29.88 -10.59
N PHE A 107 23.74 -29.22 -10.62
CA PHE A 107 22.74 -29.32 -11.70
C PHE A 107 22.70 -28.07 -12.60
N THR A 108 23.69 -27.17 -12.49
CA THR A 108 23.63 -25.86 -13.16
C THR A 108 23.53 -25.95 -14.68
N TYR A 109 22.83 -25.00 -15.30
CA TYR A 109 22.69 -24.89 -16.76
C TYR A 109 22.02 -26.08 -17.45
N SER A 110 21.27 -26.89 -16.71
CA SER A 110 20.69 -28.13 -17.20
C SER A 110 19.19 -28.02 -17.53
N ASP A 111 18.65 -29.06 -18.17
CA ASP A 111 17.22 -29.21 -18.40
C ASP A 111 16.69 -30.43 -17.64
N PHE A 112 15.90 -30.18 -16.61
CA PHE A 112 15.26 -31.16 -15.75
C PHE A 112 13.73 -31.02 -15.80
N ASN A 113 13.18 -30.45 -16.87
CA ASN A 113 11.73 -30.30 -17.00
C ASN A 113 11.01 -31.66 -16.81
N ARG A 114 9.95 -31.66 -15.99
CA ARG A 114 9.15 -32.83 -15.62
C ARG A 114 9.91 -33.93 -14.87
N ALA A 115 11.06 -33.61 -14.28
CA ALA A 115 11.79 -34.57 -13.45
C ALA A 115 11.07 -34.83 -12.11
N ILE A 116 11.29 -36.02 -11.55
CA ILE A 116 10.56 -36.54 -10.39
C ILE A 116 11.54 -36.72 -9.21
N PHE A 117 11.57 -35.80 -8.25
CA PHE A 117 12.38 -35.78 -7.02
C PHE A 117 11.65 -36.07 -5.68
N PRO A 118 10.52 -36.80 -5.59
CA PRO A 118 9.88 -37.04 -4.29
C PRO A 118 10.83 -37.70 -3.28
N ASN A 119 10.84 -37.20 -2.05
CA ASN A 119 11.68 -37.66 -0.96
C ASN A 119 13.20 -37.61 -1.26
N ALA A 120 13.62 -36.86 -2.28
CA ALA A 120 15.04 -36.67 -2.58
C ALA A 120 15.73 -35.85 -1.49
N ASP A 121 17.00 -36.15 -1.24
CA ASP A 121 17.90 -35.32 -0.43
C ASP A 121 18.77 -34.48 -1.36
N VAL A 122 18.41 -33.22 -1.53
CA VAL A 122 19.06 -32.25 -2.40
C VAL A 122 19.71 -31.11 -1.60
N ARG A 123 20.05 -31.35 -0.32
CA ARG A 123 20.65 -30.33 0.56
C ARG A 123 21.95 -29.77 -0.02
N GLY A 124 22.06 -28.44 -0.10
CA GLY A 124 23.21 -27.75 -0.70
C GLY A 124 23.43 -28.02 -2.19
N ALA A 125 22.50 -28.70 -2.87
CA ALA A 125 22.61 -28.92 -4.31
C ALA A 125 22.45 -27.59 -5.06
N ASN A 126 23.18 -27.46 -6.17
CA ASN A 126 23.17 -26.25 -6.98
C ASN A 126 22.31 -26.48 -8.23
N PHE A 127 21.07 -26.01 -8.15
CA PHE A 127 20.09 -25.93 -9.23
C PHE A 127 20.06 -24.55 -9.90
N SER A 128 21.08 -23.71 -9.78
CA SER A 128 21.00 -22.37 -10.39
C SER A 128 21.07 -22.40 -11.92
N ASN A 129 20.46 -21.40 -12.57
CA ASN A 129 20.51 -21.21 -14.02
C ASN A 129 19.94 -22.38 -14.85
N LEU A 130 18.91 -23.08 -14.38
CA LEU A 130 18.36 -24.24 -15.07
C LEU A 130 16.87 -24.13 -15.38
N SER A 131 16.37 -25.07 -16.17
CA SER A 131 14.93 -25.26 -16.38
C SER A 131 14.48 -26.56 -15.70
N ILE A 132 13.52 -26.47 -14.79
CA ILE A 132 12.95 -27.63 -14.07
C ILE A 132 11.45 -27.52 -13.92
N THR A 133 10.79 -26.98 -14.93
CA THR A 133 9.34 -26.75 -14.94
C THR A 133 8.56 -28.05 -14.79
N SER A 134 7.39 -27.97 -14.16
CA SER A 134 6.47 -29.09 -13.97
C SER A 134 7.09 -30.32 -13.29
N SER A 135 8.06 -30.09 -12.40
CA SER A 135 8.77 -31.15 -11.68
C SER A 135 8.20 -31.38 -10.30
N ASP A 136 8.48 -32.54 -9.70
CA ASP A 136 7.92 -32.93 -8.40
C ASP A 136 9.01 -33.11 -7.33
N PHE A 137 9.05 -32.23 -6.34
CA PHE A 137 9.92 -32.24 -5.17
C PHE A 137 9.16 -32.54 -3.87
N THR A 138 8.01 -33.22 -3.94
CA THR A 138 7.20 -33.53 -2.76
C THR A 138 8.04 -34.18 -1.67
N ASN A 139 7.98 -33.63 -0.45
CA ASN A 139 8.75 -34.08 0.73
C ASN A 139 10.29 -34.11 0.55
N ALA A 140 10.84 -33.41 -0.44
CA ALA A 140 12.29 -33.35 -0.62
C ALA A 140 12.95 -32.58 0.54
N GLN A 141 14.20 -32.96 0.87
CA GLN A 141 15.06 -32.24 1.79
C GLN A 141 16.02 -31.37 0.98
N GLY A 142 15.75 -30.07 0.92
CA GLY A 142 16.49 -29.11 0.11
C GLY A 142 17.00 -27.91 0.90
N ASN A 143 17.30 -28.06 2.19
CA ASN A 143 17.93 -26.97 2.96
C ASN A 143 19.20 -26.49 2.25
N GLN A 144 19.33 -25.17 2.10
CA GLN A 144 20.44 -24.51 1.40
C GLN A 144 20.59 -24.90 -0.09
N ALA A 145 19.58 -25.54 -0.69
CA ALA A 145 19.57 -25.75 -2.14
C ALA A 145 19.46 -24.40 -2.85
N ASN A 146 20.19 -24.25 -3.96
CA ASN A 146 20.22 -23.02 -4.73
C ASN A 146 19.46 -23.21 -6.03
N PHE A 147 18.30 -22.60 -6.20
CA PHE A 147 17.51 -22.56 -7.43
C PHE A 147 17.63 -21.22 -8.18
N SER A 148 18.44 -20.26 -7.72
CA SER A 148 18.50 -18.90 -8.26
C SER A 148 18.65 -18.84 -9.79
N HIS A 149 18.01 -17.85 -10.41
CA HIS A 149 18.01 -17.61 -11.85
C HIS A 149 17.48 -18.79 -12.69
N SER A 150 16.56 -19.57 -12.15
CA SER A 150 15.98 -20.75 -12.80
C SER A 150 14.51 -20.56 -13.11
N ASN A 151 14.01 -21.46 -13.96
CA ASN A 151 12.60 -21.61 -14.21
C ASN A 151 12.07 -22.87 -13.53
N VAL A 152 11.41 -22.69 -12.39
CA VAL A 152 10.78 -23.77 -11.62
C VAL A 152 9.26 -23.80 -11.83
N TRP A 153 8.71 -23.05 -12.80
CA TRP A 153 7.27 -22.89 -13.02
C TRP A 153 6.49 -24.20 -13.02
N ASN A 154 5.30 -24.21 -12.40
CA ASN A 154 4.40 -25.37 -12.28
C ASN A 154 5.00 -26.57 -11.54
N SER A 155 6.11 -26.38 -10.82
CA SER A 155 6.70 -27.44 -9.99
C SER A 155 6.05 -27.52 -8.61
N ASN A 156 6.12 -28.71 -8.03
CA ASN A 156 5.50 -29.04 -6.75
C ASN A 156 6.56 -29.30 -5.68
N PHE A 157 6.57 -28.50 -4.62
CA PHE A 157 7.44 -28.61 -3.45
C PHE A 157 6.63 -28.89 -2.17
N THR A 158 5.42 -29.46 -2.30
CA THR A 158 4.55 -29.73 -1.16
C THR A 158 5.28 -30.52 -0.06
N GLY A 159 5.24 -30.03 1.17
CA GLY A 159 5.85 -30.67 2.34
C GLY A 159 7.38 -30.73 2.34
N ALA A 160 8.05 -30.08 1.38
CA ALA A 160 9.51 -30.04 1.33
C ALA A 160 10.11 -29.23 2.50
N THR A 161 11.35 -29.56 2.88
CA THR A 161 12.13 -28.71 3.80
C THR A 161 13.16 -27.94 2.98
N LEU A 162 13.01 -26.62 2.90
CA LEU A 162 13.73 -25.70 2.02
C LEU A 162 14.28 -24.52 2.83
N ASP A 163 14.67 -24.76 4.08
CA ASP A 163 15.19 -23.70 4.95
C ASP A 163 16.49 -23.15 4.35
N TYR A 164 16.58 -21.81 4.27
CA TYR A 164 17.69 -21.09 3.62
C TYR A 164 17.94 -21.46 2.15
N ALA A 165 16.94 -22.05 1.47
CA ALA A 165 17.02 -22.24 0.03
C ALA A 165 17.00 -20.88 -0.70
N GLN A 166 17.57 -20.84 -1.89
CA GLN A 166 17.59 -19.65 -2.74
C GLN A 166 16.65 -19.88 -3.93
N PHE A 167 15.74 -18.95 -4.17
CA PHE A 167 14.77 -18.89 -5.26
C PHE A 167 14.68 -17.45 -5.82
N ASP A 168 15.78 -16.69 -5.75
CA ASP A 168 15.85 -15.31 -6.21
C ASP A 168 16.00 -15.22 -7.75
N HIS A 169 15.41 -14.19 -8.34
CA HIS A 169 15.36 -13.97 -9.79
C HIS A 169 14.73 -15.13 -10.59
N ASP A 170 13.74 -15.80 -10.01
CA ASP A 170 13.08 -16.98 -10.59
C ASP A 170 11.66 -16.68 -11.12
N ASP A 171 11.19 -17.50 -12.06
CA ASP A 171 9.78 -17.59 -12.45
C ASP A 171 9.05 -18.69 -11.62
N LEU A 172 8.15 -18.28 -10.72
CA LEU A 172 7.61 -19.07 -9.61
C LEU A 172 6.08 -19.24 -9.68
N GLY A 173 5.57 -20.01 -10.64
CA GLY A 173 4.18 -20.50 -10.63
C GLY A 173 4.05 -21.82 -9.86
N VAL A 174 4.57 -21.87 -8.63
CA VAL A 174 4.91 -23.12 -7.91
C VAL A 174 3.99 -23.40 -6.73
N ASN A 175 3.97 -24.67 -6.30
CA ASN A 175 3.24 -25.09 -5.12
C ASN A 175 4.21 -25.46 -3.98
N PHE A 176 4.34 -24.60 -2.97
CA PHE A 176 5.13 -24.82 -1.76
C PHE A 176 4.31 -25.30 -0.56
N ASN A 177 3.04 -25.66 -0.74
CA ASN A 177 2.13 -25.89 0.39
C ASN A 177 2.72 -26.81 1.47
N GLN A 178 2.54 -26.43 2.74
CA GLN A 178 3.03 -27.16 3.91
C GLN A 178 4.56 -27.32 4.00
N ALA A 179 5.34 -26.64 3.15
CA ALA A 179 6.79 -26.65 3.23
C ALA A 179 7.30 -25.85 4.45
N SER A 180 8.55 -26.12 4.82
CA SER A 180 9.36 -25.21 5.65
C SER A 180 10.31 -24.44 4.74
N MET A 181 10.30 -23.11 4.84
CA MET A 181 11.08 -22.20 4.02
C MET A 181 11.68 -21.09 4.90
N VAL A 182 12.15 -21.45 6.10
CA VAL A 182 12.66 -20.47 7.06
C VAL A 182 13.91 -19.82 6.50
N GLY A 183 13.92 -18.49 6.43
CA GLY A 183 15.04 -17.73 5.89
C GLY A 183 15.34 -17.99 4.41
N ALA A 184 14.40 -18.54 3.65
CA ALA A 184 14.54 -18.69 2.22
C ALA A 184 14.58 -17.31 1.54
N ASP A 185 15.32 -17.21 0.43
CA ASP A 185 15.40 -16.00 -0.39
C ASP A 185 14.55 -16.21 -1.65
N ILE A 186 13.54 -15.37 -1.86
CA ILE A 186 12.63 -15.36 -3.01
C ILE A 186 12.62 -13.96 -3.64
N SER A 187 13.63 -13.13 -3.33
CA SER A 187 13.69 -11.73 -3.73
C SER A 187 13.87 -11.57 -5.25
N SER A 188 13.40 -10.45 -5.79
CA SER A 188 13.50 -10.12 -7.22
C SER A 188 12.87 -11.15 -8.17
N SER A 189 11.99 -12.01 -7.66
CA SER A 189 11.35 -13.10 -8.42
C SER A 189 9.97 -12.71 -8.95
N ASN A 190 9.51 -13.47 -9.94
CA ASN A 190 8.18 -13.34 -10.52
C ASN A 190 7.32 -14.53 -10.09
N ALA A 191 6.48 -14.35 -9.07
CA ALA A 191 5.73 -15.43 -8.40
C ALA A 191 4.19 -15.27 -8.45
N PRO A 192 3.57 -14.94 -9.59
CA PRO A 192 2.14 -14.74 -9.65
C PRO A 192 1.40 -16.08 -9.45
N GLY A 193 0.42 -16.08 -8.55
CA GLY A 193 -0.38 -17.28 -8.25
C GLY A 193 0.37 -18.41 -7.54
N ALA A 194 1.60 -18.18 -7.08
CA ALA A 194 2.34 -19.14 -6.27
C ALA A 194 1.57 -19.54 -5.01
N SER A 195 1.63 -20.80 -4.61
CA SER A 195 0.89 -21.33 -3.46
C SER A 195 1.84 -21.59 -2.29
N PHE A 196 1.59 -20.89 -1.18
CA PHE A 196 2.32 -20.95 0.09
C PHE A 196 1.39 -21.31 1.27
N ILE A 197 0.36 -22.13 1.03
CA ILE A 197 -0.64 -22.48 2.03
C ILE A 197 0.00 -23.25 3.19
N ASN A 198 -0.21 -22.80 4.42
CA ASN A 198 0.35 -23.38 5.64
C ASN A 198 1.89 -23.55 5.61
N VAL A 199 2.60 -22.67 4.89
CA VAL A 199 4.07 -22.69 4.81
C VAL A 199 4.68 -21.93 5.98
N ASN A 200 5.78 -22.43 6.52
CA ASN A 200 6.60 -21.66 7.45
C ASN A 200 7.63 -20.81 6.70
N LEU A 201 7.36 -19.51 6.55
CA LEU A 201 8.19 -18.53 5.84
C LEU A 201 8.91 -17.58 6.80
N THR A 202 9.06 -17.95 8.07
CA THR A 202 9.69 -17.07 9.07
C THR A 202 11.06 -16.59 8.57
N TYR A 203 11.30 -15.27 8.58
CA TYR A 203 12.52 -14.62 8.06
C TYR A 203 12.78 -14.73 6.55
N ALA A 204 11.84 -15.22 5.75
CA ALA A 204 12.01 -15.26 4.31
C ALA A 204 12.10 -13.84 3.71
N ASP A 205 12.77 -13.74 2.57
CA ASP A 205 12.93 -12.50 1.81
C ASP A 205 12.08 -12.55 0.52
N PHE A 206 11.10 -11.67 0.41
CA PHE A 206 10.29 -11.44 -0.79
C PHE A 206 10.44 -10.01 -1.32
N SER A 207 11.57 -9.36 -1.02
CA SER A 207 11.80 -7.99 -1.48
C SER A 207 11.83 -7.95 -3.00
N ASP A 208 11.25 -6.90 -3.61
CA ASP A 208 11.16 -6.73 -5.07
C ASP A 208 10.43 -7.89 -5.82
N THR A 209 9.58 -8.66 -5.14
CA THR A 209 8.92 -9.84 -5.73
C THR A 209 7.50 -9.52 -6.24
N ASN A 210 7.15 -10.03 -7.42
CA ASN A 210 5.77 -10.03 -7.91
C ASN A 210 4.97 -11.19 -7.30
N LEU A 211 4.06 -10.90 -6.37
CA LEU A 211 3.23 -11.88 -5.65
C LEU A 211 1.73 -11.73 -5.96
N GLN A 212 1.40 -11.18 -7.13
CA GLN A 212 0.00 -11.01 -7.54
C GLN A 212 -0.75 -12.35 -7.54
N GLY A 213 -1.87 -12.40 -6.82
CA GLY A 213 -2.70 -13.60 -6.69
C GLY A 213 -2.04 -14.77 -5.94
N ALA A 214 -0.86 -14.59 -5.33
CA ALA A 214 -0.22 -15.64 -4.54
C ALA A 214 -1.08 -16.01 -3.33
N ASN A 215 -1.04 -17.28 -2.91
CA ASN A 215 -1.83 -17.78 -1.80
C ASN A 215 -0.96 -18.04 -0.56
N PHE A 216 -1.15 -17.25 0.49
CA PHE A 216 -0.49 -17.35 1.79
C PHE A 216 -1.43 -17.79 2.92
N ASP A 217 -2.57 -18.43 2.61
CA ASP A 217 -3.55 -18.83 3.62
C ASP A 217 -2.90 -19.73 4.69
N GLY A 218 -3.03 -19.34 5.95
CA GLY A 218 -2.44 -20.02 7.10
C GLY A 218 -0.90 -19.99 7.18
N ALA A 219 -0.22 -19.27 6.28
CA ALA A 219 1.23 -19.19 6.27
C ALA A 219 1.77 -18.42 7.49
N ASN A 220 2.93 -18.85 7.99
CA ASN A 220 3.67 -18.09 8.99
C ASN A 220 4.65 -17.13 8.31
N LEU A 221 4.24 -15.87 8.15
CA LEU A 221 5.01 -14.79 7.52
C LEU A 221 5.75 -13.91 8.54
N SER A 222 5.99 -14.43 9.75
CA SER A 222 6.61 -13.61 10.79
C SER A 222 8.02 -13.17 10.39
N ARG A 223 8.29 -11.87 10.50
CA ARG A 223 9.57 -11.23 10.13
C ARG A 223 9.98 -11.42 8.67
N VAL A 224 9.01 -11.65 7.79
CA VAL A 224 9.23 -11.64 6.34
C VAL A 224 9.51 -10.22 5.86
N LYS A 225 10.40 -10.09 4.87
CA LYS A 225 10.56 -8.83 4.14
C LYS A 225 9.71 -8.85 2.88
N PHE A 226 8.82 -7.88 2.75
CA PHE A 226 8.01 -7.65 1.57
C PHE A 226 8.40 -6.34 0.86
N ASP A 227 9.53 -5.73 1.20
CA ASP A 227 9.87 -4.40 0.70
C ASP A 227 9.82 -4.35 -0.83
N ASP A 228 9.13 -3.34 -1.37
CA ASP A 228 8.93 -3.13 -2.82
C ASP A 228 8.22 -4.29 -3.57
N SER A 229 7.57 -5.21 -2.85
CA SER A 229 6.79 -6.31 -3.45
C SER A 229 5.36 -5.91 -3.83
N THR A 230 4.74 -6.69 -4.73
CA THR A 230 3.34 -6.49 -5.15
C THR A 230 2.44 -7.63 -4.72
N LEU A 231 1.35 -7.33 -4.01
CA LEU A 231 0.46 -8.31 -3.35
C LEU A 231 -0.99 -8.22 -3.83
N GLY A 232 -1.22 -7.63 -5.01
CA GLY A 232 -2.55 -7.47 -5.59
C GLY A 232 -3.28 -8.81 -5.72
N GLY A 233 -4.49 -8.93 -5.15
CA GLY A 233 -5.30 -10.15 -5.21
C GLY A 233 -4.77 -11.34 -4.41
N ALA A 234 -3.72 -11.17 -3.61
CA ALA A 234 -3.14 -12.25 -2.82
C ALA A 234 -4.13 -12.77 -1.76
N HIS A 235 -4.12 -14.07 -1.52
CA HIS A 235 -4.90 -14.70 -0.44
C HIS A 235 -4.05 -14.72 0.83
N MET A 236 -4.61 -14.28 1.96
CA MET A 236 -3.89 -14.15 3.22
C MET A 236 -4.72 -14.51 4.45
N ASP A 237 -5.73 -15.37 4.30
CA ASP A 237 -6.59 -15.73 5.42
C ASP A 237 -5.80 -16.45 6.52
N ASN A 238 -5.84 -15.91 7.74
CA ASN A 238 -5.06 -16.37 8.89
C ASN A 238 -3.53 -16.36 8.69
N ALA A 239 -3.01 -15.65 7.68
CA ALA A 239 -1.57 -15.47 7.51
C ALA A 239 -0.99 -14.61 8.65
N ASN A 240 0.12 -15.04 9.24
CA ASN A 240 0.75 -14.33 10.37
C ASN A 240 1.78 -13.31 9.90
N LEU A 241 1.42 -12.03 9.84
CA LEU A 241 2.27 -10.93 9.36
C LEU A 241 3.07 -10.25 10.47
N ASN A 242 3.36 -10.92 11.59
CA ASN A 242 4.02 -10.27 12.72
C ASN A 242 5.48 -9.88 12.44
N GLY A 243 5.79 -8.58 12.56
CA GLY A 243 7.12 -8.02 12.41
C GLY A 243 7.62 -7.97 10.97
N VAL A 244 6.72 -7.94 9.98
CA VAL A 244 7.09 -7.84 8.57
C VAL A 244 7.72 -6.48 8.25
N SER A 245 8.60 -6.47 7.26
CA SER A 245 9.04 -5.23 6.60
C SER A 245 8.18 -5.02 5.35
N TYR A 246 7.76 -3.79 5.10
CA TYR A 246 6.70 -3.50 4.13
C TYR A 246 6.88 -2.14 3.41
N ALA A 247 8.07 -1.55 3.44
CA ALA A 247 8.29 -0.29 2.75
C ALA A 247 8.10 -0.51 1.24
N GLY A 248 7.39 0.39 0.56
CA GLY A 248 7.12 0.27 -0.88
C GLY A 248 6.17 -0.86 -1.28
N VAL A 249 5.61 -1.64 -0.32
CA VAL A 249 4.64 -2.69 -0.65
C VAL A 249 3.44 -2.10 -1.37
N SER A 250 3.16 -2.64 -2.55
CA SER A 250 1.93 -2.38 -3.28
C SER A 250 0.92 -3.48 -3.00
N SER A 251 -0.26 -3.12 -2.53
CA SER A 251 -1.34 -4.05 -2.20
C SER A 251 -2.65 -3.61 -2.85
N GLY A 252 -3.66 -4.48 -2.79
CA GLY A 252 -5.01 -4.19 -3.26
C GLY A 252 -5.77 -5.48 -3.50
N GLU A 253 -7.07 -5.46 -3.24
CA GLU A 253 -7.94 -6.64 -3.43
C GLU A 253 -7.45 -7.90 -2.71
N ILE A 254 -6.69 -7.76 -1.61
CA ILE A 254 -6.26 -8.91 -0.79
C ILE A 254 -7.50 -9.66 -0.30
N ILE A 255 -7.45 -10.98 -0.41
CA ILE A 255 -8.53 -11.89 -0.05
C ILE A 255 -8.23 -12.55 1.30
N GLY A 256 -9.17 -12.46 2.24
CA GLY A 256 -9.04 -13.05 3.57
C GLY A 256 -8.61 -12.05 4.65
N ASN A 257 -8.45 -12.54 5.88
CA ASN A 257 -8.11 -11.70 7.03
C ASN A 257 -6.75 -12.13 7.60
N PRO A 258 -5.65 -11.45 7.24
CA PRO A 258 -4.36 -11.71 7.86
C PRO A 258 -4.35 -11.26 9.33
N VAL A 259 -3.54 -11.94 10.12
CA VAL A 259 -3.26 -11.57 11.50
C VAL A 259 -2.01 -10.70 11.52
N THR A 260 -2.16 -9.41 11.82
CA THR A 260 -1.04 -8.47 11.93
C THR A 260 -0.99 -7.82 13.32
N ASN A 261 0.21 -7.82 13.92
CA ASN A 261 0.60 -6.97 15.05
C ASN A 261 1.92 -6.24 14.71
N THR A 262 2.05 -5.86 13.44
CA THR A 262 3.21 -5.11 12.95
C THR A 262 3.01 -3.63 13.18
N TYR A 263 3.99 -3.00 13.82
CA TYR A 263 3.90 -1.60 14.20
C TYR A 263 3.68 -0.71 12.96
N GLY A 264 2.57 0.03 12.95
CA GLY A 264 2.24 0.97 11.88
C GLY A 264 1.77 0.33 10.58
N LEU A 265 1.55 -0.99 10.55
CA LEU A 265 0.91 -1.69 9.43
C LEU A 265 -0.54 -1.99 9.81
N GLU A 266 -1.46 -1.40 9.08
CA GLU A 266 -2.90 -1.61 9.20
C GLU A 266 -3.40 -2.36 7.96
N PHE A 267 -4.47 -3.13 8.14
CA PHE A 267 -5.13 -3.86 7.06
C PHE A 267 -6.63 -3.65 7.15
N HIS A 268 -7.23 -3.13 6.08
CA HIS A 268 -8.67 -3.08 5.91
C HIS A 268 -9.00 -2.92 4.41
N ASP A 269 -10.21 -3.34 4.03
CA ASP A 269 -10.73 -3.20 2.66
C ASP A 269 -9.83 -3.79 1.55
N GLY A 270 -9.01 -4.81 1.89
CA GLY A 270 -8.12 -5.49 0.94
C GLY A 270 -6.79 -4.77 0.67
N TYR A 271 -6.45 -3.75 1.45
CA TYR A 271 -5.21 -2.99 1.32
C TYR A 271 -4.41 -2.98 2.62
N PHE A 272 -3.09 -2.87 2.47
CA PHE A 272 -2.17 -2.52 3.54
C PHE A 272 -1.96 -1.00 3.59
N PHE A 273 -2.05 -0.47 4.80
CA PHE A 273 -1.80 0.93 5.09
C PHE A 273 -0.66 1.06 6.08
N GLY A 274 0.21 2.05 5.87
CA GLY A 274 1.33 2.30 6.76
C GLY A 274 2.32 3.29 6.16
N PRO A 275 3.41 3.61 6.87
CA PRO A 275 4.47 4.46 6.33
C PRO A 275 5.12 3.83 5.10
N GLY A 276 5.34 4.64 4.07
CA GLY A 276 6.09 4.26 2.87
C GLY A 276 5.42 3.22 1.95
N VAL A 277 4.19 2.78 2.22
CA VAL A 277 3.47 1.85 1.32
C VAL A 277 3.20 2.48 -0.05
N ASP A 278 3.06 1.64 -1.07
CA ASP A 278 2.65 2.04 -2.41
C ASP A 278 1.14 1.84 -2.61
N LEU A 279 0.42 2.95 -2.72
CA LEU A 279 -1.00 3.06 -3.04
C LEU A 279 -1.20 3.78 -4.39
N ASN A 280 -0.21 3.73 -5.28
CA ASN A 280 -0.30 4.31 -6.61
C ASN A 280 -1.49 3.73 -7.36
N GLY A 281 -2.40 4.60 -7.82
CA GLY A 281 -3.59 4.19 -8.56
C GLY A 281 -4.64 3.44 -7.73
N ALA A 282 -4.49 3.35 -6.40
CA ALA A 282 -5.42 2.62 -5.54
C ALA A 282 -6.85 3.19 -5.61
N GLU A 283 -7.85 2.30 -5.59
CA GLU A 283 -9.28 2.66 -5.60
C GLU A 283 -9.87 2.62 -4.20
N LEU A 284 -9.84 3.75 -3.50
CA LEU A 284 -10.14 3.90 -2.07
C LEU A 284 -11.27 4.92 -1.83
N PHE A 285 -12.34 4.82 -2.61
CA PHE A 285 -13.51 5.70 -2.48
C PHE A 285 -14.19 5.52 -1.11
N GLY A 286 -14.33 6.60 -0.34
CA GLY A 286 -15.08 6.59 0.92
C GLY A 286 -14.45 5.79 2.06
N VAL A 287 -13.20 5.33 1.90
CA VAL A 287 -12.50 4.53 2.91
C VAL A 287 -12.31 5.33 4.22
N ASP A 288 -12.31 4.63 5.36
CA ASP A 288 -11.91 5.22 6.65
C ASP A 288 -10.43 5.00 6.91
N LEU A 289 -9.65 6.07 6.81
CA LEU A 289 -8.22 6.15 7.10
C LEU A 289 -7.97 7.17 8.24
N SER A 290 -8.95 7.35 9.12
CA SER A 290 -8.82 8.32 10.21
C SER A 290 -7.68 7.92 11.15
N SER A 291 -6.82 8.88 11.46
CA SER A 291 -5.58 8.70 12.23
C SER A 291 -4.54 7.75 11.62
N ALA A 292 -4.74 7.27 10.38
CA ALA A 292 -3.80 6.37 9.71
C ALA A 292 -2.43 7.05 9.55
N ASN A 293 -1.36 6.25 9.67
CA ASN A 293 -0.01 6.72 9.42
C ASN A 293 0.44 6.38 8.00
N LEU A 294 0.38 7.35 7.11
CA LEU A 294 0.73 7.26 5.69
C LEU A 294 1.98 8.11 5.36
N ALA A 295 2.87 8.26 6.34
CA ALA A 295 4.07 9.07 6.16
C ALA A 295 4.94 8.51 5.03
N GLY A 296 5.31 9.34 4.06
CA GLY A 296 6.12 8.94 2.91
C GLY A 296 5.44 7.95 1.95
N ALA A 297 4.16 7.61 2.15
CA ALA A 297 3.45 6.71 1.25
C ALA A 297 3.29 7.33 -0.14
N ASP A 298 3.21 6.47 -1.16
CA ASP A 298 2.89 6.88 -2.52
C ASP A 298 1.40 6.72 -2.78
N LEU A 299 0.68 7.83 -2.93
CA LEU A 299 -0.75 7.86 -3.23
C LEU A 299 -1.01 8.46 -4.64
N ARG A 300 0.02 8.53 -5.49
CA ARG A 300 -0.09 9.16 -6.81
C ARG A 300 -1.17 8.46 -7.64
N ASN A 301 -1.96 9.24 -8.38
CA ASN A 301 -3.05 8.76 -9.23
C ASN A 301 -4.17 7.96 -8.51
N GLY A 302 -4.16 7.83 -7.18
CA GLY A 302 -5.19 7.09 -6.45
C GLY A 302 -6.51 7.88 -6.31
N SER A 303 -7.59 7.14 -6.07
CA SER A 303 -8.94 7.67 -5.86
C SER A 303 -9.32 7.61 -4.39
N PHE A 304 -9.35 8.76 -3.71
CA PHE A 304 -9.67 8.93 -2.30
C PHE A 304 -10.91 9.84 -2.09
N ASN A 305 -11.78 9.88 -3.09
CA ASN A 305 -12.97 10.71 -3.07
C ASN A 305 -13.85 10.35 -1.86
N ASN A 306 -14.27 11.37 -1.10
CA ASN A 306 -15.05 11.21 0.13
C ASN A 306 -14.42 10.33 1.22
N ALA A 307 -13.13 9.99 1.12
CA ALA A 307 -12.43 9.24 2.15
C ALA A 307 -12.31 10.05 3.45
N ASN A 308 -12.28 9.36 4.59
CA ASN A 308 -12.01 9.96 5.90
C ASN A 308 -10.53 9.80 6.25
N LEU A 309 -9.74 10.85 6.05
CA LEU A 309 -8.34 10.97 6.48
C LEU A 309 -8.17 11.94 7.67
N SER A 310 -9.22 12.13 8.48
CA SER A 310 -9.11 13.04 9.63
C SER A 310 -8.00 12.59 10.58
N LEU A 311 -7.17 13.53 11.02
CA LEU A 311 -5.98 13.30 11.86
C LEU A 311 -4.92 12.37 11.25
N ALA A 312 -5.04 11.96 9.99
CA ALA A 312 -4.07 11.10 9.34
C ALA A 312 -2.71 11.80 9.19
N ASN A 313 -1.64 11.02 9.26
CA ASN A 313 -0.29 11.51 8.99
C ASN A 313 0.11 11.22 7.54
N LEU A 314 0.07 12.22 6.68
CA LEU A 314 0.54 12.17 5.29
C LEU A 314 1.86 12.93 5.10
N SER A 315 2.66 13.15 6.16
CA SER A 315 3.92 13.86 6.02
C SER A 315 4.81 13.20 4.97
N ASP A 316 5.41 13.97 4.07
CA ASP A 316 6.26 13.48 2.96
C ASP A 316 5.57 12.58 1.93
N ALA A 317 4.25 12.40 2.00
CA ALA A 317 3.55 11.56 1.04
C ALA A 317 3.56 12.15 -0.38
N LEU A 318 3.55 11.27 -1.38
CA LEU A 318 3.43 11.63 -2.79
C LEU A 318 1.96 11.55 -3.20
N ILE A 319 1.32 12.67 -3.53
CA ILE A 319 -0.12 12.71 -3.84
C ILE A 319 -0.41 13.25 -5.25
N SER A 320 0.57 13.30 -6.14
CA SER A 320 0.41 13.85 -7.50
C SER A 320 -0.66 13.08 -8.29
N GLY A 321 -1.55 13.81 -8.97
CA GLY A 321 -2.63 13.24 -9.79
C GLY A 321 -3.75 12.54 -9.01
N SER A 322 -3.63 12.41 -7.69
CA SER A 322 -4.65 11.81 -6.83
C SER A 322 -5.96 12.61 -6.79
N ASN A 323 -7.05 11.93 -6.46
CA ASN A 323 -8.36 12.55 -6.32
C ASN A 323 -8.91 12.43 -4.89
N PHE A 324 -8.79 13.51 -4.11
CA PHE A 324 -9.30 13.68 -2.74
C PHE A 324 -10.58 14.53 -2.71
N SER A 325 -11.37 14.57 -3.79
CA SER A 325 -12.55 15.44 -3.80
C SER A 325 -13.56 15.03 -2.72
N GLY A 326 -14.03 16.00 -1.94
CA GLY A 326 -14.92 15.78 -0.79
C GLY A 326 -14.32 15.01 0.39
N ALA A 327 -13.01 14.70 0.39
CA ALA A 327 -12.37 13.96 1.48
C ALA A 327 -12.38 14.78 2.79
N ASN A 328 -12.55 14.10 3.92
CA ASN A 328 -12.36 14.69 5.25
C ASN A 328 -10.90 14.53 5.65
N MET A 329 -10.12 15.62 5.65
CA MET A 329 -8.72 15.66 6.05
C MET A 329 -8.53 16.59 7.27
N ALA A 330 -9.56 16.73 8.10
CA ALA A 330 -9.54 17.65 9.24
C ALA A 330 -8.43 17.26 10.21
N GLY A 331 -7.55 18.22 10.53
CA GLY A 331 -6.39 18.03 11.40
C GLY A 331 -5.30 17.12 10.84
N ALA A 332 -5.38 16.70 9.57
CA ALA A 332 -4.36 15.86 8.97
C ALA A 332 -3.01 16.58 8.87
N ASN A 333 -1.93 15.81 8.92
CA ASN A 333 -0.58 16.31 8.72
C ASN A 333 -0.16 16.10 7.25
N LEU A 334 -0.12 17.16 6.46
CA LEU A 334 0.34 17.16 5.06
C LEU A 334 1.71 17.86 4.91
N THR A 335 2.50 17.97 5.97
CA THR A 335 3.81 18.65 5.90
C THR A 335 4.69 18.03 4.83
N ARG A 336 5.32 18.86 3.99
CA ARG A 336 6.26 18.41 2.93
C ARG A 336 5.68 17.39 1.95
N THR A 337 4.36 17.27 1.85
CA THR A 337 3.72 16.48 0.80
C THR A 337 4.11 17.00 -0.58
N TRP A 338 4.29 16.07 -1.53
CA TRP A 338 4.56 16.41 -2.91
C TRP A 338 3.32 16.20 -3.76
N SER A 339 2.76 17.29 -4.28
CA SER A 339 1.54 17.29 -5.06
C SER A 339 1.69 18.07 -6.35
N VAL A 340 1.50 17.37 -7.46
CA VAL A 340 1.29 17.97 -8.78
C VAL A 340 -0.08 17.54 -9.29
N ASN A 341 -0.95 18.50 -9.60
CA ASN A 341 -2.28 18.27 -10.19
C ASN A 341 -3.23 17.38 -9.36
N ALA A 342 -3.11 17.34 -8.03
CA ALA A 342 -4.09 16.66 -7.19
C ALA A 342 -5.43 17.43 -7.13
N ASN A 343 -6.54 16.69 -7.00
CA ASN A 343 -7.86 17.27 -6.83
C ASN A 343 -8.32 17.22 -5.37
N LEU A 344 -8.36 18.36 -4.69
CA LEU A 344 -8.90 18.55 -3.34
C LEU A 344 -10.19 19.39 -3.35
N THR A 345 -10.95 19.34 -4.44
CA THR A 345 -12.23 20.07 -4.55
C THR A 345 -13.17 19.68 -3.43
N GLY A 346 -13.63 20.65 -2.63
CA GLY A 346 -14.55 20.41 -1.53
C GLY A 346 -13.98 19.62 -0.35
N ALA A 347 -12.67 19.36 -0.30
CA ALA A 347 -12.05 18.65 0.81
C ALA A 347 -12.11 19.47 2.11
N ASP A 348 -12.29 18.81 3.24
CA ASP A 348 -12.21 19.43 4.56
C ASP A 348 -10.78 19.36 5.12
N LEU A 349 -10.05 20.46 5.05
CA LEU A 349 -8.69 20.62 5.58
C LEU A 349 -8.69 21.47 6.87
N HIS A 350 -9.82 21.53 7.59
CA HIS A 350 -9.91 22.31 8.83
C HIS A 350 -8.82 21.90 9.82
N LYS A 351 -8.01 22.86 10.26
CA LYS A 351 -6.82 22.68 11.13
C LYS A 351 -5.74 21.74 10.59
N ALA A 352 -5.76 21.41 9.30
CA ALA A 352 -4.69 20.61 8.70
C ALA A 352 -3.35 21.38 8.70
N ASN A 353 -2.25 20.64 8.77
CA ASN A 353 -0.91 21.22 8.65
C ASN A 353 -0.34 20.99 7.25
N LEU A 354 -0.30 22.02 6.41
CA LEU A 354 0.26 21.95 5.07
C LEU A 354 1.66 22.58 4.98
N SER A 355 2.33 22.82 6.12
CA SER A 355 3.57 23.59 6.09
C SER A 355 4.65 22.93 5.22
N GLY A 356 5.23 23.71 4.31
CA GLY A 356 6.26 23.26 3.37
C GLY A 356 5.79 22.26 2.30
N ALA A 357 4.48 22.05 2.12
CA ALA A 357 3.97 21.21 1.04
C ALA A 357 4.22 21.86 -0.34
N TYR A 358 4.40 21.01 -1.36
CA TYR A 358 4.51 21.41 -2.76
C TYR A 358 3.17 21.17 -3.44
N LEU A 359 2.42 22.24 -3.76
CA LEU A 359 1.02 22.16 -4.24
C LEU A 359 0.86 22.71 -5.67
N THR A 360 1.70 22.29 -6.61
CA THR A 360 1.65 22.82 -7.99
C THR A 360 0.43 22.27 -8.74
N GLY A 361 -0.41 23.16 -9.30
CA GLY A 361 -1.57 22.75 -10.10
C GLY A 361 -2.69 22.05 -9.30
N VAL A 362 -2.62 22.09 -7.97
CA VAL A 362 -3.62 21.48 -7.09
C VAL A 362 -4.94 22.25 -7.14
N THR A 363 -6.07 21.53 -7.21
CA THR A 363 -7.40 22.16 -7.18
C THR A 363 -7.96 22.18 -5.76
N LEU A 364 -8.22 23.37 -5.21
CA LEU A 364 -8.78 23.60 -3.87
C LEU A 364 -10.14 24.31 -3.89
N THR A 365 -10.85 24.25 -5.03
CA THR A 365 -12.16 24.86 -5.20
C THR A 365 -13.12 24.37 -4.10
N ASN A 366 -13.75 25.30 -3.37
CA ASN A 366 -14.67 25.03 -2.26
C ASN A 366 -14.07 24.24 -1.08
N ALA A 367 -12.74 24.11 -0.98
CA ALA A 367 -12.10 23.44 0.14
C ALA A 367 -12.24 24.26 1.44
N ASN A 368 -12.29 23.57 2.58
CA ASN A 368 -12.29 24.21 3.90
C ASN A 368 -10.88 24.21 4.51
N LEU A 369 -10.22 25.36 4.53
CA LEU A 369 -8.90 25.57 5.14
C LEU A 369 -8.99 26.34 6.47
N ASP A 370 -10.16 26.36 7.13
CA ASP A 370 -10.33 27.07 8.39
C ASP A 370 -9.32 26.54 9.45
N GLY A 371 -8.49 27.42 10.00
CA GLY A 371 -7.45 27.07 10.97
C GLY A 371 -6.23 26.34 10.42
N ALA A 372 -6.11 26.16 9.10
CA ALA A 372 -4.98 25.44 8.50
C ALA A 372 -3.65 26.21 8.62
N ASN A 373 -2.53 25.48 8.66
CA ASN A 373 -1.18 26.05 8.60
C ASN A 373 -0.63 25.98 7.18
N LEU A 374 -0.43 27.14 6.55
CA LEU A 374 0.02 27.32 5.17
C LEU A 374 1.46 27.85 5.09
N THR A 375 2.23 27.75 6.19
CA THR A 375 3.59 28.28 6.28
C THR A 375 4.53 27.66 5.24
N GLY A 376 5.28 28.50 4.53
CA GLY A 376 6.27 28.08 3.54
C GLY A 376 5.70 27.57 2.21
N LEU A 377 4.39 27.75 1.96
CA LEU A 377 3.79 27.34 0.69
C LEU A 377 4.15 28.30 -0.46
N ASN A 378 4.42 27.72 -1.63
CA ASN A 378 4.38 28.44 -2.89
C ASN A 378 2.97 28.30 -3.48
N LEU A 379 2.20 29.40 -3.51
CA LEU A 379 0.81 29.40 -3.95
C LEU A 379 0.65 29.76 -5.44
N ASN A 380 1.74 29.84 -6.21
CA ASN A 380 1.70 30.19 -7.62
C ASN A 380 0.68 29.34 -8.40
N GLY A 381 -0.27 30.02 -9.05
CA GLY A 381 -1.26 29.38 -9.93
C GLY A 381 -2.41 28.68 -9.20
N LEU A 382 -2.44 28.71 -7.86
CA LEU A 382 -3.58 28.23 -7.10
C LEU A 382 -4.77 29.20 -7.20
N ASN A 383 -5.98 28.63 -7.16
CA ASN A 383 -7.21 29.39 -7.03
C ASN A 383 -7.89 29.03 -5.70
N LEU A 384 -7.85 29.96 -4.75
CA LEU A 384 -8.48 29.85 -3.44
C LEU A 384 -9.72 30.74 -3.32
N SER A 385 -10.21 31.35 -4.40
CA SER A 385 -11.31 32.33 -4.35
C SER A 385 -12.59 31.84 -3.69
N THR A 386 -12.85 30.53 -3.70
CA THR A 386 -14.03 29.89 -3.10
C THR A 386 -13.72 29.07 -1.84
N ALA A 387 -12.46 29.01 -1.41
CA ALA A 387 -12.08 28.30 -0.19
C ALA A 387 -12.47 29.10 1.06
N THR A 388 -12.80 28.42 2.16
CA THR A 388 -12.88 29.06 3.48
C THR A 388 -11.51 28.99 4.15
N MET A 389 -11.09 30.07 4.83
CA MET A 389 -9.74 30.16 5.42
C MET A 389 -9.74 30.77 6.82
N ARG A 390 -10.88 30.79 7.53
CA ARG A 390 -10.99 31.51 8.82
C ARG A 390 -9.97 30.99 9.84
N GLY A 391 -9.14 31.89 10.34
CA GLY A 391 -8.08 31.53 11.30
C GLY A 391 -6.94 30.72 10.69
N ALA A 392 -6.88 30.56 9.37
CA ALA A 392 -5.71 30.02 8.70
C ALA A 392 -4.49 30.93 8.99
N THR A 393 -3.34 30.30 9.12
CA THR A 393 -2.06 30.98 9.39
C THR A 393 -1.07 30.66 8.29
N GLY A 394 -0.09 31.51 8.08
CA GLY A 394 0.99 31.22 7.15
C GLY A 394 2.00 32.35 7.09
N SER A 395 3.25 31.99 7.28
CA SER A 395 4.43 32.85 7.08
C SER A 395 5.26 32.30 5.92
N PHE A 396 6.17 33.11 5.36
CA PHE A 396 7.03 32.71 4.25
C PHE A 396 6.28 32.21 3.00
N ILE A 397 5.06 32.69 2.78
CA ILE A 397 4.28 32.37 1.58
C ILE A 397 4.87 33.10 0.37
N THR A 398 4.95 32.39 -0.76
CA THR A 398 5.44 32.95 -2.02
C THR A 398 4.43 32.72 -3.15
N GLY A 399 4.63 33.43 -4.27
CA GLY A 399 3.85 33.26 -5.49
C GLY A 399 2.61 34.14 -5.61
N THR A 400 1.97 34.07 -6.77
CA THR A 400 0.72 34.78 -7.08
C THR A 400 -0.47 33.82 -7.00
N VAL A 401 -1.48 34.22 -6.24
CA VAL A 401 -2.65 33.38 -5.93
C VAL A 401 -3.91 34.24 -5.91
N THR A 402 -5.03 33.68 -6.36
CA THR A 402 -6.34 34.30 -6.14
C THR A 402 -6.87 33.88 -4.79
N LEU A 403 -6.88 34.80 -3.82
CA LEU A 403 -7.36 34.55 -2.46
C LEU A 403 -8.87 34.80 -2.32
N PRO A 404 -9.52 34.25 -1.26
CA PRO A 404 -10.85 34.69 -0.88
C PRO A 404 -10.88 36.18 -0.53
N ILE A 405 -12.06 36.79 -0.58
CA ILE A 405 -12.26 38.19 -0.17
C ILE A 405 -11.73 38.40 1.25
N ASN A 406 -11.16 39.58 1.51
CA ASN A 406 -10.57 39.99 2.80
C ASN A 406 -9.24 39.32 3.18
N TRP A 407 -8.72 38.42 2.35
CA TRP A 407 -7.39 37.84 2.52
C TRP A 407 -6.37 38.51 1.61
N SER A 408 -5.17 38.73 2.15
CA SER A 408 -4.03 39.27 1.42
C SER A 408 -2.73 38.64 1.91
N ILE A 409 -1.73 38.59 1.04
CA ILE A 409 -0.36 38.25 1.44
C ILE A 409 0.46 39.54 1.47
N SER A 410 1.07 39.83 2.61
CA SER A 410 1.92 41.01 2.82
C SER A 410 3.26 40.59 3.38
N GLN A 411 4.36 40.88 2.67
CA GLN A 411 5.72 40.47 3.06
C GLN A 411 5.86 38.95 3.33
N GLY A 412 5.08 38.12 2.64
CA GLY A 412 5.05 36.67 2.83
C GLY A 412 4.16 36.19 3.98
N GLU A 413 3.49 37.08 4.70
CA GLU A 413 2.53 36.75 5.75
C GLU A 413 1.10 36.74 5.21
N LEU A 414 0.34 35.69 5.56
CA LEU A 414 -1.08 35.62 5.31
C LEU A 414 -1.83 36.51 6.30
N THR A 415 -2.59 37.46 5.77
CA THR A 415 -3.31 38.46 6.57
C THR A 415 -4.80 38.42 6.25
N TYR A 416 -5.62 38.49 7.30
CA TYR A 416 -7.07 38.65 7.18
C TYR A 416 -7.46 40.05 7.65
N THR A 417 -8.08 40.81 6.75
CA THR A 417 -8.63 42.12 7.08
C THR A 417 -10.12 41.98 7.29
N ALA A 418 -10.54 41.92 8.57
CA ALA A 418 -11.97 41.82 8.89
C ALA A 418 -12.78 42.92 8.16
N PRO A 419 -13.91 42.57 7.52
CA PRO A 419 -14.70 43.55 6.82
C PRO A 419 -15.22 44.60 7.80
N ILE A 420 -15.08 45.86 7.43
CA ILE A 420 -15.58 46.98 8.24
C ILE A 420 -17.09 47.06 8.04
N ILE A 421 -17.87 46.79 9.09
CA ILE A 421 -19.33 46.88 9.05
C ILE A 421 -19.78 48.09 9.87
N THR A 422 -20.25 49.15 9.19
CA THR A 422 -20.74 50.37 9.85
C THR A 422 -22.20 50.61 9.55
N ALA A 423 -22.98 50.94 10.60
CA ALA A 423 -24.34 51.44 10.45
C ALA A 423 -24.28 52.95 10.14
N SER A 424 -24.66 53.35 8.93
CA SER A 424 -24.63 54.76 8.51
C SER A 424 -25.90 55.54 8.87
N ALA A 425 -26.95 54.86 9.36
CA ALA A 425 -28.14 55.49 9.93
C ALA A 425 -28.68 54.73 11.15
N LYS A 426 -29.13 55.45 12.19
CA LYS A 426 -29.78 54.83 13.35
C LYS A 426 -31.09 54.17 12.90
N PRO A 427 -31.36 52.91 13.31
CA PRO A 427 -32.61 52.27 12.95
C PRO A 427 -33.80 53.09 13.49
N SER A 428 -34.91 53.12 12.76
CA SER A 428 -36.10 53.89 13.12
C SER A 428 -37.35 53.03 13.04
N VAL A 429 -38.37 53.33 13.84
CA VAL A 429 -39.61 52.55 13.85
C VAL A 429 -40.82 53.42 13.55
N SER A 430 -41.61 53.00 12.56
CA SER A 430 -42.91 53.58 12.23
C SER A 430 -44.07 52.72 12.74
N GLY A 431 -45.25 53.33 12.88
CA GLY A 431 -46.48 52.66 13.33
C GLY A 431 -46.76 52.71 14.84
N LYS A 432 -48.02 52.42 15.20
CA LYS A 432 -48.53 52.43 16.59
C LYS A 432 -48.95 51.03 17.07
N ALA A 433 -49.76 50.30 16.28
CA ALA A 433 -50.22 48.94 16.62
C ALA A 433 -49.28 47.84 16.10
N ARG A 434 -48.58 48.11 14.99
CA ARG A 434 -47.53 47.28 14.42
C ARG A 434 -46.31 48.16 14.23
N LEU A 435 -45.23 47.82 14.91
CA LEU A 435 -43.94 48.50 14.80
C LEU A 435 -43.19 47.91 13.60
N ALA A 436 -42.78 48.76 12.66
CA ALA A 436 -41.93 48.38 11.54
C ALA A 436 -40.56 49.05 11.72
N LEU A 437 -39.51 48.23 11.88
CA LEU A 437 -38.12 48.66 12.00
C LEU A 437 -37.50 48.88 10.63
N ASN A 438 -37.15 50.12 10.32
CA ASN A 438 -36.19 50.43 9.28
C ASN A 438 -34.79 50.25 9.88
N VAL A 439 -34.04 49.27 9.38
CA VAL A 439 -32.71 48.89 9.87
C VAL A 439 -31.59 49.86 9.47
N GLY A 440 -31.90 50.89 8.68
CA GLY A 440 -30.93 51.85 8.16
C GLY A 440 -30.07 51.27 7.03
N THR A 441 -29.11 52.06 6.56
CA THR A 441 -28.07 51.64 5.60
C THR A 441 -26.84 51.13 6.33
N TRP A 442 -26.24 50.07 5.80
CA TRP A 442 -25.01 49.48 6.33
C TRP A 442 -23.95 49.50 5.23
N GLN A 443 -22.76 50.00 5.55
CA GLN A 443 -21.60 49.94 4.67
C GLN A 443 -20.73 48.75 5.06
N SER A 444 -20.30 47.97 4.06
CA SER A 444 -19.45 46.80 4.25
C SER A 444 -18.62 46.53 3.02
N THR A 445 -17.40 46.02 3.22
CA THR A 445 -16.52 45.51 2.17
C THR A 445 -16.85 44.07 1.76
N ALA A 446 -17.82 43.44 2.44
CA ALA A 446 -18.32 42.09 2.18
C ALA A 446 -19.85 42.01 2.28
N THR A 447 -20.44 40.91 1.83
CA THR A 447 -21.89 40.66 1.91
C THR A 447 -22.34 40.57 3.38
N VAL A 448 -23.32 41.40 3.77
CA VAL A 448 -23.81 41.49 5.16
C VAL A 448 -25.10 40.70 5.35
N VAL A 449 -25.14 39.88 6.39
CA VAL A 449 -26.36 39.25 6.91
C VAL A 449 -26.87 40.05 8.11
N LEU A 450 -28.14 40.43 8.10
CA LEU A 450 -28.78 41.16 9.20
C LEU A 450 -29.69 40.24 10.01
N THR A 451 -29.45 40.18 11.32
CA THR A 451 -30.33 39.49 12.29
C THR A 451 -30.99 40.53 13.20
N ILE A 452 -32.32 40.42 13.39
CA ILE A 452 -33.10 41.37 14.19
C ILE A 452 -33.78 40.63 15.34
N ASN A 453 -33.52 41.10 16.57
CA ASN A 453 -34.16 40.59 17.79
C ASN A 453 -34.85 41.73 18.56
N TRP A 454 -36.08 41.49 19.01
CA TRP A 454 -36.86 42.44 19.81
C TRP A 454 -36.78 42.13 21.29
N TYR A 455 -36.71 43.18 22.12
CA TYR A 455 -36.58 43.09 23.58
C TYR A 455 -37.59 43.98 24.28
N THR A 456 -38.04 43.54 25.45
CA THR A 456 -38.73 44.36 26.45
C THR A 456 -37.78 44.67 27.59
N CYS A 457 -37.68 45.93 27.99
CA CYS A 457 -36.72 46.40 28.99
C CYS A 457 -37.46 47.02 30.18
N LYS A 458 -36.89 46.83 31.38
CA LYS A 458 -37.42 47.43 32.63
C LYS A 458 -37.32 48.97 32.64
N ALA A 459 -36.39 49.54 31.89
CA ALA A 459 -36.17 50.99 31.79
C ALA A 459 -35.86 51.40 30.35
N ALA A 460 -35.91 52.70 30.07
CA ALA A 460 -35.53 53.25 28.78
C ALA A 460 -34.04 53.02 28.52
N VAL A 461 -33.73 52.36 27.41
CA VAL A 461 -32.36 52.17 26.94
C VAL A 461 -31.96 53.42 26.17
N THR A 462 -30.93 54.15 26.60
CA THR A 462 -30.55 55.46 26.03
C THR A 462 -29.25 55.42 25.22
N SER A 463 -28.37 54.46 25.49
CA SER A 463 -27.18 54.18 24.69
C SER A 463 -26.65 52.79 25.01
N VAL A 464 -26.34 51.98 23.99
CA VAL A 464 -25.73 50.66 24.17
C VAL A 464 -24.56 50.55 23.20
N LYS A 465 -23.37 50.30 23.74
CA LYS A 465 -22.15 50.13 22.94
C LYS A 465 -21.98 48.68 22.45
N SER A 466 -22.38 47.69 23.24
CA SER A 466 -22.36 46.26 22.87
C SER A 466 -23.27 45.43 23.80
N GLY A 467 -23.77 44.29 23.30
CA GLY A 467 -24.55 43.32 24.10
C GLY A 467 -25.99 43.74 24.45
N VAL A 468 -26.76 42.81 25.01
CA VAL A 468 -28.16 43.07 25.45
C VAL A 468 -28.15 43.82 26.79
N PRO A 469 -28.84 44.97 26.93
CA PRO A 469 -28.81 45.74 28.17
C PRO A 469 -29.39 44.98 29.37
N ALA A 470 -28.86 45.26 30.55
CA ALA A 470 -29.33 44.67 31.80
C ALA A 470 -30.83 44.96 32.02
N GLY A 471 -31.60 43.92 32.33
CA GLY A 471 -33.05 44.04 32.53
C GLY A 471 -33.89 44.04 31.23
N CYS A 472 -33.27 43.82 30.07
CA CYS A 472 -33.97 43.52 28.81
C CYS A 472 -34.18 42.02 28.64
N LYS A 473 -35.39 41.60 28.27
CA LYS A 473 -35.77 40.22 27.96
C LYS A 473 -36.25 40.12 26.52
N ILE A 474 -35.81 39.08 25.81
CA ILE A 474 -36.23 38.83 24.42
C ILE A 474 -37.75 38.65 24.35
N VAL A 475 -38.37 39.22 23.32
CA VAL A 475 -39.77 38.99 23.01
C VAL A 475 -39.86 37.70 22.19
N SER A 476 -40.29 36.62 22.85
CA SER A 476 -40.40 35.31 22.20
C SER A 476 -41.28 35.38 20.94
N GLY A 477 -40.81 34.79 19.84
CA GLY A 477 -41.50 34.75 18.55
C GLY A 477 -41.45 36.05 17.72
N ALA A 478 -40.78 37.11 18.20
CA ALA A 478 -40.62 38.36 17.47
C ALA A 478 -39.25 38.42 16.77
N HIS A 479 -39.19 37.86 15.56
CA HIS A 479 -38.03 37.91 14.68
C HIS A 479 -38.30 38.78 13.45
N GLY A 480 -37.25 39.43 12.93
CA GLY A 480 -37.36 40.26 11.73
C GLY A 480 -37.82 41.69 11.99
N ASN A 481 -38.10 42.43 10.92
CA ASN A 481 -38.25 43.88 10.96
C ASN A 481 -39.65 44.37 11.36
N LYS A 482 -40.54 43.48 11.83
CA LYS A 482 -41.90 43.84 12.25
C LYS A 482 -42.23 43.22 13.60
N LEU A 483 -42.88 43.99 14.47
CA LEU A 483 -43.38 43.55 15.78
C LEU A 483 -44.84 43.99 15.97
N ALA A 484 -45.73 43.03 16.24
CA ALA A 484 -47.10 43.33 16.65
C ALA A 484 -47.15 43.68 18.15
N VAL A 485 -47.70 44.84 18.49
CA VAL A 485 -47.79 45.29 19.89
C VAL A 485 -49.00 44.66 20.56
N ALA A 486 -48.84 43.45 21.09
CA ALA A 486 -49.87 42.78 21.89
C ALA A 486 -50.15 43.53 23.21
N LYS A 487 -51.31 43.27 23.83
CA LYS A 487 -51.71 43.88 25.12
C LYS A 487 -50.63 43.74 26.21
N ALA A 488 -49.89 42.63 26.22
CA ALA A 488 -48.81 42.33 27.17
C ALA A 488 -47.53 43.18 27.01
N LEU A 489 -47.41 43.91 25.90
CA LEU A 489 -46.27 44.80 25.60
C LEU A 489 -46.60 46.29 25.88
N LYS A 490 -47.88 46.62 26.17
CA LYS A 490 -48.29 47.99 26.50
C LYS A 490 -47.61 48.47 27.79
N GLY A 491 -47.07 49.69 27.77
CA GLY A 491 -46.39 50.32 28.91
C GLY A 491 -44.94 49.85 29.17
N LYS A 492 -44.41 48.90 28.39
CA LYS A 492 -43.01 48.45 28.49
C LYS A 492 -42.10 49.29 27.59
N HIS A 493 -40.82 49.39 27.97
CA HIS A 493 -39.80 49.93 27.06
C HIS A 493 -39.45 48.85 26.04
N LEU A 494 -39.50 49.20 24.74
CA LEU A 494 -39.18 48.28 23.66
C LEU A 494 -37.84 48.69 23.04
N ALA A 495 -37.02 47.68 22.76
CA ALA A 495 -35.76 47.83 22.04
C ALA A 495 -35.68 46.79 20.93
N ALA A 496 -34.99 47.13 19.84
CA ALA A 496 -34.62 46.18 18.80
C ALA A 496 -33.11 46.22 18.61
N LEU A 497 -32.50 45.03 18.55
CA LEU A 497 -31.10 44.86 18.22
C LEU A 497 -31.00 44.40 16.76
N VAL A 498 -30.33 45.20 15.94
CA VAL A 498 -29.91 44.79 14.60
C VAL A 498 -28.44 44.36 14.70
N THR A 499 -28.17 43.09 14.42
CA THR A 499 -26.81 42.55 14.31
C THR A 499 -26.50 42.35 12.85
N ALA A 500 -25.53 43.08 12.34
CA ALA A 500 -24.95 42.89 11.04
C ALA A 500 -23.72 41.99 11.18
N SER A 501 -23.65 40.94 10.37
CA SER A 501 -22.51 40.03 10.33
C SER A 501 -22.05 39.77 8.91
N ALA A 502 -20.74 39.81 8.69
CA ALA A 502 -20.10 39.45 7.43
C ALA A 502 -18.76 38.77 7.75
N ASP A 503 -18.53 37.57 7.21
CA ASP A 503 -17.28 36.80 7.37
C ASP A 503 -16.72 36.71 8.80
N GLY A 504 -17.60 36.63 9.81
CA GLY A 504 -17.20 36.57 11.22
C GLY A 504 -17.07 37.92 11.93
N ALA A 505 -16.96 39.03 11.18
CA ALA A 505 -17.11 40.37 11.75
C ALA A 505 -18.57 40.62 12.14
N LYS A 506 -18.78 41.29 13.28
CA LYS A 506 -20.10 41.64 13.78
C LYS A 506 -20.15 43.11 14.15
N SER A 507 -21.21 43.78 13.75
CA SER A 507 -21.52 45.14 14.16
C SER A 507 -22.97 45.20 14.60
N VAL A 508 -23.25 45.96 15.65
CA VAL A 508 -24.58 46.00 16.25
C VAL A 508 -25.09 47.43 16.30
N SER A 509 -26.36 47.61 16.00
CA SER A 509 -27.05 48.89 16.12
C SER A 509 -28.37 48.70 16.86
N TRP A 510 -28.62 49.60 17.80
CA TRP A 510 -29.78 49.55 18.68
C TRP A 510 -30.83 50.57 18.28
N PHE A 511 -32.07 50.12 18.26
CA PHE A 511 -33.23 50.99 18.33
C PHE A 511 -33.87 50.92 19.71
N THR A 512 -34.31 52.07 20.21
CA THR A 512 -34.94 52.18 21.52
C THR A 512 -36.12 53.13 21.44
N LYS A 513 -37.30 52.69 21.87
CA LYS A 513 -38.48 53.56 22.00
C LYS A 513 -39.18 53.28 23.31
N THR A 514 -39.31 54.33 24.11
CA THR A 514 -40.27 54.34 25.21
C THR A 514 -41.66 54.45 24.58
N ALA A 515 -42.44 53.36 24.63
CA ALA A 515 -43.86 53.48 24.39
C ALA A 515 -44.43 54.35 25.52
N LYS A 516 -44.71 55.63 25.25
CA LYS A 516 -45.46 56.46 26.20
C LYS A 516 -46.79 55.74 26.45
N PRO A 517 -47.26 55.62 27.70
CA PRO A 517 -48.60 55.12 27.96
C PRO A 517 -49.58 56.01 27.19
N SER A 518 -50.28 55.44 26.22
CA SER A 518 -51.51 56.07 25.75
C SER A 518 -52.44 56.08 26.96
N LYS A 519 -52.89 57.27 27.34
CA LYS A 519 -54.09 57.40 28.17
C LYS A 519 -55.23 56.59 27.56
#